data_AF-A0A2V5N3P9-F1
#
_entry.id   AF-A0A2V5N3P9-F1
#
_cell.length_a   1.000
_cell.length_b   1.000
_cell.length_c   1.000
_cell.angle_alpha   90.00
_cell.angle_beta   90.00
_cell.angle_gamma   90.00
#
_symmetry.space_group_name_H-M   'P 1'
#
loop_
_entity.id
_entity.type
_entity.pdbx_description
1 polymer ?
#
loop_
_entity_poly.entity_id
_entity_poly.type
_entity_poly.pdbx_seq_one_letter_code
_entity_poly.pdbx_strand_id
1 'polypeptide(L)'
;MNPLAANKWIVLIRLLCVAVTVTALYFVFRRVDLDAFVGALRKMHGGWFVAASGLYGIALLLAGARWHLSLRLTETSVHSSASIRVYCIGHFLFMVLFGGVGGDVAKSALYARWFRLPIPEVLAAAPLDRSLGFGGLALFTLAAFVIAALNGGFEQLQNLSINISRTWAITVLCVALIALIIFIWWRPSGDAPGIRTFNAIRAAAKRLLLTPHILLLGLGYGFLVQVCLIGALAFNLQAVSHSTLPWTRLFWTLPVISALSSLPITVGGLGFREGAAMGLLHLYGVADEHALAASLLSFGTSLIWATAGGRLLWREEKTFLKMRNRAEPCGISIVIPTLNEAEMLAETLMRAGRIPEVQEIIIVDGGSTDRTCEIAAGLGCRVLTSPPGRGGQLRLGAEQAAADVILLLHADTWLPPEAGRAALRSLRDAGVVAGGFWKKFRDTPALLLGSRWKCAVRLHLGRRIAGDQAIFVRREVLQQIGGVPDLPLMEDFELCRRLRRVGRLALADATITTSARRFTKFGVLRTYWRMWWVTTLYRLGKSPSELRRLYERE
;
A
#
# COMPACT_ATOMS: atom_id res chain seq x y z
N MET A 1 10.30 21.08 -28.75
CA MET A 1 9.71 19.88 -29.38
C MET A 1 8.20 20.05 -29.41
N ASN A 2 7.59 20.01 -30.60
CA ASN A 2 6.17 20.29 -30.81
C ASN A 2 5.30 19.20 -30.12
N PRO A 3 4.45 19.51 -29.13
CA PRO A 3 3.68 18.52 -28.36
C PRO A 3 2.71 17.69 -29.23
N LEU A 4 2.36 18.19 -30.42
CA LEU A 4 1.55 17.48 -31.41
C LEU A 4 2.30 16.35 -32.12
N ALA A 5 3.63 16.45 -32.28
CA ALA A 5 4.45 15.41 -32.90
C ALA A 5 4.69 14.22 -31.96
N ALA A 6 4.81 14.48 -30.66
CA ALA A 6 4.94 13.43 -29.63
C ALA A 6 3.67 12.55 -29.55
N ASN A 7 2.48 13.15 -29.76
CA ASN A 7 1.22 12.41 -29.79
C ASN A 7 1.13 11.42 -30.96
N LYS A 8 1.64 11.77 -32.16
CA LYS A 8 1.60 10.87 -33.33
C LYS A 8 2.42 9.60 -33.12
N TRP A 9 3.61 9.72 -32.54
CA TRP A 9 4.48 8.56 -32.25
C TRP A 9 3.88 7.62 -31.20
N ILE A 10 3.27 8.16 -30.14
CA ILE A 10 2.60 7.36 -29.11
C ILE A 10 1.41 6.60 -29.72
N VAL A 11 0.62 7.26 -30.58
CA VAL A 11 -0.49 6.63 -31.29
C VAL A 11 0.02 5.53 -32.24
N LEU A 12 1.08 5.78 -33.00
CA LEU A 12 1.68 4.81 -33.91
C LEU A 12 2.17 3.55 -33.18
N ILE A 13 2.90 3.72 -32.06
CA ILE A 13 3.37 2.60 -31.24
C ILE A 13 2.18 1.77 -30.73
N ARG A 14 1.09 2.41 -30.31
CA ARG A 14 -0.12 1.70 -29.87
C ARG A 14 -0.80 0.94 -31.00
N LEU A 15 -0.93 1.56 -32.18
CA LEU A 15 -1.48 0.88 -33.36
C LEU A 15 -0.64 -0.34 -33.75
N LEU A 16 0.69 -0.22 -33.67
CA LEU A 16 1.59 -1.34 -33.89
C LEU A 16 1.40 -2.45 -32.85
N CYS A 17 1.33 -2.11 -31.55
CA CYS A 17 1.05 -3.10 -30.50
C CYS A 17 -0.28 -3.83 -30.71
N VAL A 18 -1.33 -3.11 -31.12
CA VAL A 18 -2.63 -3.71 -31.47
C VAL A 18 -2.49 -4.64 -32.68
N ALA A 19 -1.83 -4.20 -33.75
CA ALA A 19 -1.62 -5.02 -34.94
C ALA A 19 -0.83 -6.31 -34.64
N VAL A 20 0.24 -6.22 -33.84
CA VAL A 20 1.02 -7.39 -33.38
C VAL A 20 0.15 -8.31 -32.53
N THR A 21 -0.69 -7.76 -31.64
CA THR A 21 -1.61 -8.56 -30.80
C THR A 21 -2.65 -9.29 -31.63
N VAL A 22 -3.30 -8.60 -32.59
CA VAL A 22 -4.28 -9.21 -33.50
C VAL A 22 -3.64 -10.30 -34.33
N THR A 23 -2.44 -10.06 -34.87
CA THR A 23 -1.68 -11.03 -35.66
C THR A 23 -1.32 -12.27 -34.83
N ALA A 24 -0.81 -12.07 -33.61
CA ALA A 24 -0.45 -13.16 -32.72
C ALA A 24 -1.68 -14.00 -32.32
N LEU A 25 -2.80 -13.35 -31.99
CA LEU A 25 -4.06 -14.04 -31.70
C LEU A 25 -4.57 -14.81 -32.92
N TYR A 26 -4.49 -14.24 -34.12
CA TYR A 26 -4.87 -14.94 -35.35
C TYR A 26 -4.09 -16.25 -35.52
N PHE A 27 -2.77 -16.24 -35.31
CA PHE A 27 -1.95 -17.46 -35.38
C PHE A 27 -2.27 -18.47 -34.28
N VAL A 28 -2.57 -17.99 -33.07
CA VAL A 28 -3.00 -18.84 -31.95
C VAL A 28 -4.31 -19.54 -32.26
N PHE A 29 -5.35 -18.79 -32.65
CA PHE A 29 -6.67 -19.35 -32.94
C PHE A 29 -6.68 -20.27 -34.16
N ARG A 30 -5.80 -20.07 -35.14
CA ARG A 30 -5.69 -20.97 -36.30
C ARG A 30 -5.18 -22.38 -35.94
N ARG A 31 -4.53 -22.54 -34.78
CA ARG A 31 -4.00 -23.82 -34.30
C ARG A 31 -4.96 -24.58 -33.39
N VAL A 32 -6.10 -23.99 -33.03
CA VAL A 32 -7.03 -24.53 -32.04
C VAL A 32 -8.38 -24.85 -32.69
N ASP A 33 -8.95 -26.00 -32.35
CA ASP A 33 -10.33 -26.33 -32.69
C ASP A 33 -11.30 -25.42 -31.89
N LEU A 34 -12.04 -24.58 -32.61
CA LEU A 34 -12.95 -23.60 -32.02
C LEU A 34 -14.13 -24.27 -31.29
N ASP A 35 -14.62 -25.42 -31.78
CA ASP A 35 -15.74 -26.11 -31.15
C ASP A 35 -15.30 -26.76 -29.84
N ALA A 36 -14.10 -27.37 -29.82
CA ALA A 36 -13.48 -27.90 -28.61
C ALA A 36 -13.21 -26.79 -27.58
N PHE A 37 -12.69 -25.65 -28.02
CA PHE A 37 -12.45 -24.46 -27.19
C PHE A 37 -13.74 -23.90 -26.57
N VAL A 38 -14.79 -23.72 -27.38
CA VAL A 38 -16.11 -23.26 -26.88
C VAL A 38 -16.68 -24.30 -25.92
N GLY A 39 -16.51 -25.59 -26.20
CA GLY A 39 -16.88 -26.69 -25.32
C GLY A 39 -16.20 -26.60 -23.95
N ALA A 40 -14.90 -26.35 -23.92
CA ALA A 40 -14.13 -26.18 -22.68
C ALA A 40 -14.63 -24.99 -21.84
N LEU A 41 -14.96 -23.86 -22.47
CA LEU A 41 -15.53 -22.71 -21.77
C LEU A 41 -16.94 -22.99 -21.24
N ARG A 42 -17.79 -23.70 -21.99
CA ARG A 42 -19.16 -24.06 -21.55
C ARG A 42 -19.17 -25.02 -20.37
N LYS A 43 -18.20 -25.94 -20.31
CA LYS A 43 -18.08 -26.94 -19.24
C LYS A 43 -17.23 -26.45 -18.05
N MET A 44 -16.75 -25.21 -18.08
CA MET A 44 -15.88 -24.65 -17.06
C MET A 44 -16.51 -24.71 -15.65
N HIS A 45 -15.71 -25.12 -14.67
CA HIS A 45 -16.06 -25.02 -13.26
C HIS A 45 -15.91 -23.57 -12.75
N GLY A 46 -17.02 -22.84 -12.69
CA GLY A 46 -17.04 -21.42 -12.29
C GLY A 46 -16.44 -21.11 -10.91
N GLY A 47 -16.46 -22.05 -9.96
CA GLY A 47 -15.85 -21.87 -8.64
C GLY A 47 -14.35 -21.58 -8.70
N TRP A 48 -13.62 -22.27 -9.59
CA TRP A 48 -12.19 -22.04 -9.78
C TRP A 48 -11.89 -20.68 -10.43
N PHE A 49 -12.74 -20.23 -11.37
CA PHE A 49 -12.62 -18.89 -11.96
C PHE A 49 -12.86 -17.77 -10.94
N VAL A 50 -13.82 -17.95 -10.03
CA VAL A 50 -14.06 -17.01 -8.92
C VAL A 50 -12.86 -16.99 -7.96
N ALA A 51 -12.31 -18.16 -7.62
CA ALA A 51 -11.09 -18.25 -6.80
C ALA A 51 -9.89 -17.55 -7.48
N ALA A 52 -9.71 -17.75 -8.79
CA ALA A 52 -8.67 -17.10 -9.58
C ALA A 52 -8.84 -15.57 -9.56
N SER A 53 -10.07 -15.08 -9.74
CA SER A 53 -10.39 -13.65 -9.68
C SER A 53 -10.11 -13.06 -8.30
N GLY A 54 -10.45 -13.77 -7.22
CA GLY A 54 -10.16 -13.35 -5.85
C GLY A 54 -8.65 -13.25 -5.59
N LEU A 55 -7.89 -14.26 -6.03
CA LEU A 55 -6.44 -14.31 -5.86
C LEU A 55 -5.72 -13.23 -6.67
N TYR A 56 -6.20 -12.92 -7.89
CA TYR A 56 -5.71 -11.79 -8.67
C TYR A 56 -5.92 -10.45 -7.95
N GLY A 57 -7.06 -10.29 -7.27
CA GLY A 57 -7.33 -9.12 -6.43
C GLY A 57 -6.34 -8.96 -5.29
N ILE A 58 -6.04 -10.05 -4.60
CA ILE A 58 -5.02 -10.07 -3.54
C ILE A 58 -3.65 -9.68 -4.12
N ALA A 59 -3.30 -10.17 -5.31
CA ALA A 59 -2.06 -9.79 -6.00
C ALA A 59 -1.98 -8.27 -6.22
N LEU A 60 -3.07 -7.63 -6.66
CA LEU A 60 -3.11 -6.17 -6.84
C LEU A 60 -2.92 -5.39 -5.53
N LEU A 61 -3.52 -5.85 -4.43
CA LEU A 61 -3.36 -5.22 -3.12
C LEU A 61 -1.91 -5.35 -2.61
N LEU A 62 -1.30 -6.52 -2.77
CA LEU A 62 0.10 -6.77 -2.41
C LEU A 62 1.05 -5.94 -3.27
N ALA A 63 0.79 -5.83 -4.57
CA ALA A 63 1.58 -5.00 -5.48
C ALA A 63 1.44 -3.51 -5.16
N GLY A 64 0.25 -3.05 -4.74
CA GLY A 64 0.04 -1.70 -4.21
C GLY A 64 0.80 -1.43 -2.90
N ALA A 65 0.87 -2.41 -2.01
CA ALA A 65 1.67 -2.33 -0.78
C ALA A 65 3.18 -2.32 -1.09
N ARG A 66 3.63 -3.08 -2.08
CA ARG A 66 5.02 -3.05 -2.58
C ARG A 66 5.36 -1.69 -3.19
N TRP A 67 4.51 -1.14 -4.04
CA TRP A 67 4.72 0.18 -4.63
C TRP A 67 4.75 1.29 -3.57
N HIS A 68 3.98 1.14 -2.48
CA HIS A 68 4.07 2.04 -1.33
C HIS A 68 5.49 2.06 -0.73
N LEU A 69 6.17 0.91 -0.61
CA LEU A 69 7.57 0.87 -0.16
C LEU A 69 8.48 1.64 -1.11
N SER A 70 8.29 1.51 -2.42
CA SER A 70 9.05 2.29 -3.41
C SER A 70 8.82 3.80 -3.25
N LEU A 71 7.59 4.23 -2.98
CA LEU A 71 7.27 5.63 -2.70
C LEU A 71 7.92 6.14 -1.39
N ARG A 72 8.12 5.28 -0.39
CA ARG A 72 8.85 5.63 0.84
C ARG A 72 10.32 5.92 0.55
N LEU A 73 10.94 5.13 -0.32
CA LEU A 73 12.35 5.29 -0.70
C LEU A 73 12.57 6.62 -1.46
N THR A 74 11.60 7.05 -2.25
CA THR A 74 11.60 8.36 -2.94
C THR A 74 11.06 9.50 -2.09
N GLU A 75 10.71 9.26 -0.81
CA GLU A 75 10.12 10.25 0.10
C GLU A 75 8.85 10.93 -0.43
N THR A 76 8.09 10.24 -1.28
CA THR A 76 6.82 10.69 -1.86
C THR A 76 5.63 9.89 -1.35
N SER A 77 5.82 9.05 -0.33
CA SER A 77 4.73 8.36 0.35
C SER A 77 3.78 9.34 1.06
N VAL A 78 2.48 9.03 0.98
CA VAL A 78 1.40 9.75 1.67
C VAL A 78 0.86 8.87 2.78
N HIS A 79 0.12 7.81 2.42
CA HIS A 79 -0.23 6.71 3.31
C HIS A 79 -0.55 5.46 2.47
N SER A 80 -0.41 4.27 3.06
CA SER A 80 -0.54 2.99 2.34
C SER A 80 -1.87 2.84 1.60
N SER A 81 -2.97 3.29 2.21
CA SER A 81 -4.31 3.18 1.60
C SER A 81 -4.44 4.00 0.31
N ALA A 82 -3.77 5.16 0.20
CA ALA A 82 -3.77 5.95 -1.02
C ALA A 82 -2.98 5.25 -2.13
N SER A 83 -1.79 4.73 -1.79
CA SER A 83 -0.92 4.02 -2.72
C SER A 83 -1.60 2.76 -3.28
N ILE A 84 -2.27 1.96 -2.45
CA ILE A 84 -3.02 0.77 -2.89
C ILE A 84 -4.17 1.15 -3.82
N ARG A 85 -4.98 2.16 -3.47
CA ARG A 85 -6.09 2.62 -4.32
C ARG A 85 -5.60 3.10 -5.68
N VAL A 86 -4.54 3.90 -5.70
CA VAL A 86 -3.95 4.40 -6.95
C VAL A 86 -3.28 3.28 -7.74
N TYR A 87 -2.72 2.25 -7.10
CA TYR A 87 -2.23 1.06 -7.79
C TYR A 87 -3.34 0.29 -8.50
N CYS A 88 -4.49 0.09 -7.85
CA CYS A 88 -5.67 -0.52 -8.49
C CYS A 88 -6.19 0.32 -9.67
N ILE A 89 -6.18 1.65 -9.56
CA ILE A 89 -6.47 2.55 -10.69
C ILE A 89 -5.41 2.40 -11.80
N GLY A 90 -4.14 2.26 -11.42
CA GLY A 90 -3.04 2.01 -12.34
C GLY A 90 -3.24 0.76 -13.18
N HIS A 91 -3.87 -0.29 -12.62
CA HIS A 91 -4.24 -1.50 -13.36
C HIS A 91 -5.26 -1.21 -14.48
N PHE A 92 -6.26 -0.36 -14.21
CA PHE A 92 -7.17 0.12 -15.25
C PHE A 92 -6.42 0.92 -16.34
N LEU A 93 -5.55 1.84 -15.93
CA LEU A 93 -4.75 2.65 -16.86
C LEU A 93 -3.81 1.79 -17.70
N PHE A 94 -3.24 0.73 -17.12
CA PHE A 94 -2.41 -0.26 -17.82
C PHE A 94 -3.20 -0.95 -18.94
N MET A 95 -4.43 -1.38 -18.67
CA MET A 95 -5.30 -2.00 -19.69
C MET A 95 -5.68 -1.02 -20.81
N VAL A 96 -5.98 0.24 -20.48
CA VAL A 96 -6.42 1.24 -21.48
C VAL A 96 -5.25 1.80 -22.30
N LEU A 97 -4.07 1.97 -21.70
CA LEU A 97 -2.90 2.56 -22.35
C LEU A 97 -2.01 1.53 -23.05
N PHE A 98 -2.42 0.26 -23.06
CA PHE A 98 -1.78 -0.83 -23.80
C PHE A 98 -0.28 -0.99 -23.52
N GLY A 99 0.16 -0.82 -22.27
CA GLY A 99 1.56 -1.02 -21.92
C GLY A 99 1.92 -0.66 -20.49
N GLY A 100 2.86 -1.42 -19.91
CA GLY A 100 3.30 -1.31 -18.51
C GLY A 100 3.90 0.06 -18.18
N VAL A 101 4.70 0.61 -19.09
CA VAL A 101 5.32 1.93 -18.94
C VAL A 101 4.27 3.04 -18.97
N GLY A 102 3.31 2.98 -19.88
CA GLY A 102 2.23 3.95 -19.97
C GLY A 102 1.35 3.97 -18.73
N GLY A 103 0.98 2.78 -18.22
CA GLY A 103 0.22 2.63 -16.99
C GLY A 103 0.95 3.20 -15.76
N ASP A 104 2.24 2.92 -15.61
CA ASP A 104 3.05 3.46 -14.50
C ASP A 104 3.21 4.99 -14.57
N VAL A 105 3.44 5.55 -15.76
CA VAL A 105 3.53 7.01 -15.95
C VAL A 105 2.20 7.67 -15.60
N ALA A 106 1.08 7.15 -16.12
CA ALA A 106 -0.24 7.73 -15.88
C ALA A 106 -0.65 7.63 -14.40
N LYS A 107 -0.41 6.48 -13.76
CA LYS A 107 -0.62 6.28 -12.32
C LYS A 107 0.22 7.26 -11.49
N SER A 108 1.50 7.41 -11.80
CA SER A 108 2.41 8.32 -11.08
C SER A 108 2.03 9.78 -11.26
N ALA A 109 1.64 10.19 -12.47
CA ALA A 109 1.15 11.54 -12.74
C ALA A 109 -0.17 11.82 -11.98
N LEU A 110 -1.08 10.85 -11.93
CA LEU A 110 -2.32 10.95 -11.18
C LEU A 110 -2.06 11.09 -9.68
N TYR A 111 -1.18 10.25 -9.12
CA TYR A 111 -0.76 10.30 -7.72
C TYR A 111 -0.14 11.67 -7.38
N ALA A 112 0.80 12.13 -8.19
CA ALA A 112 1.45 13.42 -8.04
C ALA A 112 0.46 14.58 -8.06
N ARG A 113 -0.50 14.57 -8.99
CA ARG A 113 -1.56 15.58 -9.10
C ARG A 113 -2.48 15.59 -7.87
N TRP A 114 -2.98 14.43 -7.46
CA TRP A 114 -3.93 14.32 -6.35
C TRP A 114 -3.34 14.73 -5.01
N PHE A 115 -2.06 14.42 -4.78
CA PHE A 115 -1.40 14.69 -3.50
C PHE A 115 -0.44 15.88 -3.55
N ARG A 116 -0.44 16.66 -4.65
CA ARG A 116 0.39 17.85 -4.85
C ARG A 116 1.87 17.56 -4.59
N LEU A 117 2.36 16.51 -5.23
CA LEU A 117 3.74 16.03 -5.17
C LEU A 117 4.42 16.24 -6.53
N PRO A 118 5.75 16.36 -6.56
CA PRO A 118 6.46 16.53 -7.81
C PRO A 118 6.47 15.21 -8.60
N ILE A 119 6.05 15.27 -9.88
CA ILE A 119 5.94 14.11 -10.77
C ILE A 119 7.27 13.35 -10.90
N PRO A 120 8.44 13.99 -11.09
CA PRO A 120 9.70 13.28 -11.32
C PRO A 120 10.06 12.27 -10.21
N GLU A 121 9.87 12.64 -8.95
CA GLU A 121 10.19 11.85 -7.78
C GLU A 121 9.14 10.75 -7.54
N VAL A 122 7.88 10.99 -7.86
CA VAL A 122 6.85 9.94 -7.84
C VAL A 122 7.11 8.91 -8.93
N LEU A 123 7.48 9.36 -10.14
CA LEU A 123 7.79 8.48 -11.27
C LEU A 123 9.01 7.60 -10.99
N ALA A 124 9.99 8.10 -10.25
CA ALA A 124 11.17 7.34 -9.81
C ALA A 124 10.85 6.09 -8.99
N ALA A 125 9.66 5.99 -8.39
CA ALA A 125 9.24 4.80 -7.66
C ALA A 125 8.90 3.61 -8.58
N ALA A 126 8.57 3.85 -9.86
CA ALA A 126 8.14 2.78 -10.77
C ALA A 126 9.27 1.79 -11.13
N PRO A 127 10.49 2.21 -11.49
CA PRO A 127 11.60 1.27 -11.69
C PRO A 127 11.91 0.43 -10.45
N LEU A 128 11.88 1.03 -9.27
CA LEU A 128 12.14 0.33 -8.01
C LEU A 128 11.07 -0.74 -7.72
N ASP A 129 9.79 -0.43 -7.93
CA ASP A 129 8.71 -1.40 -7.79
C ASP A 129 8.88 -2.59 -8.73
N ARG A 130 9.29 -2.33 -9.98
CA ARG A 130 9.58 -3.38 -10.97
C ARG A 130 10.76 -4.23 -10.54
N SER A 131 11.86 -3.63 -10.09
CA SER A 131 13.03 -4.38 -9.60
C SER A 131 12.67 -5.30 -8.42
N LEU A 132 11.90 -4.82 -7.46
CA LEU A 132 11.41 -5.64 -6.35
C LEU A 132 10.47 -6.75 -6.83
N GLY A 133 9.63 -6.48 -7.84
CA GLY A 133 8.77 -7.47 -8.47
C GLY A 133 9.52 -8.55 -9.24
N PHE A 134 10.54 -8.18 -10.02
CA PHE A 134 11.40 -9.13 -10.73
C PHE A 134 12.25 -9.95 -9.75
N GLY A 135 12.75 -9.35 -8.67
CA GLY A 135 13.43 -10.09 -7.60
C GLY A 135 12.51 -11.14 -6.97
N GLY A 136 11.25 -10.78 -6.68
CA GLY A 136 10.24 -11.73 -6.21
C GLY A 136 9.92 -12.84 -7.20
N LEU A 137 9.85 -12.53 -8.50
CA LEU A 137 9.70 -13.52 -9.57
C LEU A 137 10.88 -14.47 -9.64
N ALA A 138 12.12 -13.97 -9.59
CA ALA A 138 13.31 -14.81 -9.60
C ALA A 138 13.32 -15.80 -8.44
N LEU A 139 12.98 -15.36 -7.23
CA LEU A 139 12.86 -16.24 -6.05
C LEU A 139 11.77 -17.30 -6.23
N PHE A 140 10.61 -16.91 -6.77
CA PHE A 140 9.54 -17.87 -7.05
C PHE A 140 9.95 -18.89 -8.12
N THR A 141 10.53 -18.43 -9.23
CA THR A 141 10.99 -19.28 -10.32
C THR A 141 12.04 -20.28 -9.84
N LEU A 142 12.99 -19.85 -9.00
CA LEU A 142 13.98 -20.74 -8.40
C LEU A 142 13.31 -21.85 -7.57
N ALA A 143 12.35 -21.50 -6.71
CA ALA A 143 11.60 -22.49 -5.94
C ALA A 143 10.82 -23.45 -6.85
N ALA A 144 10.15 -22.95 -7.88
CA ALA A 144 9.41 -23.76 -8.83
C ALA A 144 10.32 -24.72 -9.63
N PHE A 145 11.52 -24.27 -9.99
CA PHE A 145 12.50 -25.08 -10.71
C PHE A 145 13.07 -26.19 -9.83
N VAL A 146 13.34 -25.91 -8.55
CA VAL A 146 13.77 -26.94 -7.59
C VAL A 146 12.70 -28.01 -7.43
N ILE A 147 11.43 -27.62 -7.26
CA ILE A 147 10.32 -28.58 -7.16
C ILE A 147 10.23 -29.43 -8.43
N ALA A 148 10.31 -28.80 -9.62
CA ALA A 148 10.26 -29.53 -10.88
C ALA A 148 11.46 -30.47 -11.06
N ALA A 149 12.68 -30.06 -10.70
CA ALA A 149 13.88 -30.89 -10.78
C ALA A 149 13.74 -32.16 -9.95
N LEU A 150 13.21 -32.05 -8.73
CA LEU A 150 13.01 -33.17 -7.81
C LEU A 150 11.90 -34.15 -8.28
N ASN A 151 11.06 -33.75 -9.23
CA ASN A 151 9.89 -34.51 -9.67
C ASN A 151 9.93 -34.93 -11.16
N GLY A 152 11.10 -34.86 -11.80
CA GLY A 152 11.27 -35.23 -13.21
C GLY A 152 10.64 -34.22 -14.19
N GLY A 153 10.41 -32.97 -13.77
CA GLY A 153 9.78 -31.94 -14.60
C GLY A 153 10.57 -31.62 -15.88
N PHE A 154 11.90 -31.78 -15.89
CA PHE A 154 12.75 -31.44 -17.03
C PHE A 154 13.01 -32.60 -18.02
N GLU A 155 12.45 -33.79 -17.80
CA GLU A 155 12.69 -34.97 -18.65
C GLU A 155 12.30 -34.72 -20.11
N GLN A 156 11.18 -34.04 -20.33
CA GLN A 156 10.66 -33.74 -21.67
C GLN A 156 11.49 -32.68 -22.41
N LEU A 157 12.25 -31.85 -21.68
CA LEU A 157 13.13 -30.83 -22.26
C LEU A 157 14.45 -31.41 -22.78
N GLN A 158 14.85 -32.60 -22.32
CA GLN A 158 16.05 -33.27 -22.84
C GLN A 158 15.91 -33.64 -24.33
N ASN A 159 14.67 -33.78 -24.81
CA ASN A 159 14.34 -34.05 -26.20
C ASN A 159 14.19 -32.78 -27.05
N LEU A 160 14.18 -31.60 -26.42
CA LEU A 160 14.08 -30.31 -27.10
C LEU A 160 15.49 -29.74 -27.31
N SER A 161 16.02 -29.88 -28.53
CA SER A 161 17.27 -29.22 -28.93
C SER A 161 17.04 -27.71 -29.12
N ILE A 162 16.92 -26.96 -28.01
CA ILE A 162 16.78 -25.51 -28.06
C ILE A 162 18.19 -24.90 -28.23
N ASN A 163 18.58 -24.63 -29.48
CA ASN A 163 19.80 -23.90 -29.79
C ASN A 163 19.57 -22.40 -29.58
N ILE A 164 19.59 -21.94 -28.33
CA ILE A 164 19.71 -20.51 -28.04
C ILE A 164 21.13 -20.13 -28.45
N SER A 165 21.26 -19.40 -29.54
CA SER A 165 22.57 -18.99 -30.03
C SER A 165 23.34 -18.28 -28.92
N ARG A 166 24.51 -18.82 -28.53
CA ARG A 166 25.33 -18.29 -27.43
C ARG A 166 25.61 -16.80 -27.61
N THR A 167 25.67 -16.32 -28.85
CA THR A 167 25.83 -14.90 -29.19
C THR A 167 24.67 -14.05 -28.69
N TRP A 168 23.41 -14.48 -28.83
CA TRP A 168 22.25 -13.74 -28.34
C TRP A 168 22.25 -13.55 -26.83
N ALA A 169 22.57 -14.61 -26.07
CA ALA A 169 22.66 -14.54 -24.62
C ALA A 169 23.78 -13.57 -24.17
N ILE A 170 24.94 -13.62 -24.83
CA ILE A 170 26.06 -12.72 -24.58
C ILE A 170 25.67 -11.27 -24.93
N THR A 171 25.01 -11.03 -26.07
CA THR A 171 24.59 -9.68 -26.48
C THR A 171 23.62 -9.06 -25.47
N VAL A 172 22.60 -9.81 -25.00
CA VAL A 172 21.66 -9.30 -24.00
C VAL A 172 22.38 -8.97 -22.69
N LEU A 173 23.31 -9.84 -22.26
CA LEU A 173 24.10 -9.60 -21.06
C LEU A 173 24.99 -8.35 -21.20
N CYS A 174 25.68 -8.19 -22.34
CA CYS A 174 26.51 -7.01 -22.62
C CYS A 174 25.68 -5.73 -22.63
N VAL A 175 24.51 -5.71 -23.28
CA VAL A 175 23.61 -4.54 -23.29
C VAL A 175 23.15 -4.19 -21.87
N ALA A 176 22.79 -5.19 -21.07
CA ALA A 176 22.40 -4.98 -19.68
C ALA A 176 23.56 -4.43 -18.82
N LEU A 177 24.78 -4.95 -19.00
CA LEU A 177 25.98 -4.48 -18.31
C LEU A 177 26.34 -3.05 -18.72
N ILE A 178 26.28 -2.72 -20.01
CA ILE A 178 26.52 -1.36 -20.52
C ILE A 178 25.49 -0.39 -19.92
N ALA A 179 24.20 -0.76 -19.93
CA ALA A 179 23.16 0.07 -19.33
C ALA A 179 23.38 0.28 -17.82
N LEU A 180 23.83 -0.75 -17.10
CA LEU A 180 24.18 -0.66 -15.68
C LEU A 180 25.40 0.24 -15.43
N ILE A 181 26.45 0.13 -16.26
CA ILE A 181 27.64 0.97 -16.20
C ILE A 181 27.25 2.43 -16.43
N ILE A 182 26.50 2.72 -17.50
CA ILE A 182 25.99 4.07 -17.78
C ILE A 182 25.20 4.58 -16.57
N PHE A 183 24.31 3.78 -15.99
CA PHE A 183 23.53 4.17 -14.81
C PHE A 183 24.38 4.51 -13.58
N ILE A 184 25.46 3.77 -13.33
CA ILE A 184 26.35 3.99 -12.17
C ILE A 184 27.24 5.24 -12.38
N TRP A 185 27.77 5.39 -13.59
CA TRP A 185 28.78 6.40 -13.92
C TRP A 185 28.19 7.75 -14.32
N TRP A 186 26.98 7.76 -14.91
CA TRP A 186 26.34 9.00 -15.33
C TRP A 186 25.90 9.82 -14.10
N ARG A 187 26.42 11.04 -14.01
CA ARG A 187 26.09 12.02 -12.95
C ARG A 187 25.56 13.32 -13.57
N PRO A 188 24.36 13.29 -14.15
CA PRO A 188 23.79 14.50 -14.73
C PRO A 188 23.52 15.55 -13.65
N SER A 189 23.92 16.79 -13.91
CA SER A 189 23.62 17.96 -13.08
C SER A 189 22.53 18.82 -13.73
N GLY A 190 21.71 19.49 -12.91
CA GLY A 190 20.63 20.36 -13.35
C GLY A 190 19.23 19.93 -12.89
N ASP A 191 18.23 20.76 -13.16
CA ASP A 191 16.87 20.64 -12.63
C ASP A 191 15.84 20.10 -13.64
N ALA A 192 16.29 19.64 -14.81
CA ALA A 192 15.40 19.08 -15.81
C ALA A 192 14.63 17.86 -15.23
N PRO A 193 13.34 17.66 -15.57
CA PRO A 193 12.52 16.60 -14.99
C PRO A 193 13.14 15.19 -15.09
N GLY A 194 13.77 14.87 -16.23
CA GLY A 194 14.45 13.58 -16.40
C GLY A 194 15.65 13.38 -15.48
N ILE A 195 16.41 14.45 -15.21
CA ILE A 195 17.56 14.45 -14.29
C ILE A 195 17.07 14.27 -12.85
N ARG A 196 15.99 14.97 -12.46
CA ARG A 196 15.35 14.78 -11.15
C ARG A 196 14.86 13.37 -10.93
N THR A 197 14.18 12.76 -11.93
CA THR A 197 13.77 11.36 -11.86
C THR A 197 14.97 10.43 -11.70
N PHE A 198 16.03 10.61 -12.51
CA PHE A 198 17.24 9.80 -12.42
C PHE A 198 17.92 9.90 -11.04
N ASN A 199 18.09 11.12 -10.53
CA ASN A 199 18.68 11.36 -9.20
C ASN A 199 17.82 10.77 -8.08
N ALA A 200 16.49 10.87 -8.18
CA ALA A 200 15.57 10.25 -7.24
C ALA A 200 15.65 8.71 -7.27
N ILE A 201 15.75 8.09 -8.44
CA ILE A 201 15.96 6.62 -8.57
C ILE A 201 17.25 6.23 -7.86
N ARG A 202 18.36 6.95 -8.10
CA ARG A 202 19.65 6.66 -7.50
C ARG A 202 19.65 6.82 -5.98
N ALA A 203 19.08 7.92 -5.47
CA ALA A 203 18.96 8.16 -4.04
C ALA A 203 18.12 7.08 -3.37
N ALA A 204 17.01 6.69 -3.98
CA ALA A 204 16.14 5.64 -3.49
C ALA A 204 16.80 4.24 -3.55
N ALA A 205 17.57 3.94 -4.59
CA ALA A 205 18.37 2.71 -4.67
C ALA A 205 19.43 2.65 -3.56
N LYS A 206 20.13 3.76 -3.29
CA LYS A 206 21.07 3.85 -2.16
C LYS A 206 20.35 3.62 -0.82
N ARG A 207 19.18 4.24 -0.60
CA ARG A 207 18.36 4.02 0.60
C ARG A 207 17.90 2.57 0.73
N LEU A 208 17.53 1.92 -0.37
CA LEU A 208 17.14 0.51 -0.38
C LEU A 208 18.27 -0.40 0.11
N LEU A 209 19.49 -0.16 -0.35
CA LEU A 209 20.68 -0.90 0.08
C LEU A 209 21.04 -0.65 1.55
N LEU A 210 20.83 0.57 2.04
CA LEU A 210 21.06 0.93 3.44
C LEU A 210 19.94 0.44 4.38
N THR A 211 18.83 -0.05 3.84
CA THR A 211 17.62 -0.38 4.61
C THR A 211 17.15 -1.82 4.32
N PRO A 212 17.86 -2.84 4.83
CA PRO A 212 17.64 -4.25 4.45
C PRO A 212 16.22 -4.74 4.74
N HIS A 213 15.57 -4.21 5.79
CA HIS A 213 14.19 -4.58 6.10
C HIS A 213 13.19 -4.15 5.01
N ILE A 214 13.38 -3.00 4.35
CA ILE A 214 12.51 -2.58 3.23
C ILE A 214 12.75 -3.47 2.02
N LEU A 215 14.01 -3.85 1.75
CA LEU A 215 14.36 -4.78 0.67
C LEU A 215 13.71 -6.14 0.88
N LEU A 216 13.85 -6.74 2.07
CA LEU A 216 13.24 -8.02 2.40
C LEU A 216 11.72 -7.98 2.31
N LEU A 217 11.08 -6.92 2.83
CA LEU A 217 9.63 -6.74 2.69
C LEU A 217 9.22 -6.56 1.22
N GLY A 218 9.99 -5.79 0.44
CA GLY A 218 9.73 -5.56 -0.97
C GLY A 218 9.83 -6.85 -1.81
N LEU A 219 10.88 -7.65 -1.59
CA LEU A 219 11.05 -8.97 -2.21
C LEU A 219 9.97 -9.95 -1.74
N GLY A 220 9.61 -9.94 -0.45
CA GLY A 220 8.53 -10.75 0.11
C GLY A 220 7.17 -10.43 -0.52
N TYR A 221 6.81 -9.15 -0.65
CA TYR A 221 5.63 -8.75 -1.41
C TYR A 221 5.74 -9.16 -2.88
N GLY A 222 6.91 -8.99 -3.50
CA GLY A 222 7.17 -9.45 -4.88
C GLY A 222 6.89 -10.94 -5.06
N PHE A 223 7.41 -11.77 -4.16
CA PHE A 223 7.19 -13.22 -4.15
C PHE A 223 5.71 -13.56 -3.96
N LEU A 224 5.03 -12.96 -2.97
CA LEU A 224 3.61 -13.21 -2.70
C LEU A 224 2.71 -12.77 -3.87
N VAL A 225 3.05 -11.68 -4.56
CA VAL A 225 2.36 -11.28 -5.79
C VAL A 225 2.47 -12.39 -6.84
N GLN A 226 3.65 -12.97 -7.02
CA GLN A 226 3.85 -14.06 -7.99
C GLN A 226 3.13 -15.34 -7.59
N VAL A 227 3.14 -15.71 -6.30
CA VAL A 227 2.30 -16.81 -5.78
C VAL A 227 0.83 -16.60 -6.16
N CYS A 228 0.32 -15.38 -5.99
CA CYS A 228 -1.08 -15.08 -6.31
C CYS A 228 -1.36 -15.10 -7.82
N LEU A 229 -0.49 -14.48 -8.64
CA LEU A 229 -0.68 -14.44 -10.10
C LEU A 229 -0.58 -15.83 -10.74
N ILE A 230 0.40 -16.63 -10.31
CA ILE A 230 0.61 -18.00 -10.80
C ILE A 230 -0.48 -18.93 -10.27
N GLY A 231 -0.89 -18.77 -9.02
CA GLY A 231 -2.04 -19.48 -8.47
C GLY A 231 -3.35 -19.16 -9.21
N ALA A 232 -3.54 -17.90 -9.63
CA ALA A 232 -4.71 -17.51 -10.41
C ALA A 232 -4.70 -18.16 -11.80
N LEU A 233 -3.53 -18.23 -12.45
CA LEU A 233 -3.36 -18.97 -13.70
C LEU A 233 -3.63 -20.47 -13.51
N ALA A 234 -3.12 -21.07 -12.44
CA ALA A 234 -3.36 -22.48 -12.12
C ALA A 234 -4.85 -22.76 -11.87
N PHE A 235 -5.56 -21.91 -11.14
CA PHE A 235 -7.00 -22.04 -10.94
C PHE A 235 -7.78 -21.87 -12.24
N ASN A 236 -7.40 -20.94 -13.12
CA ASN A 236 -8.02 -20.82 -14.44
C ASN A 236 -7.77 -22.06 -15.30
N LEU A 237 -6.59 -22.66 -15.22
CA LEU A 237 -6.30 -23.93 -15.90
C LEU A 237 -7.16 -25.07 -15.34
N GLN A 238 -7.27 -25.18 -14.02
CA GLN A 238 -8.12 -26.16 -13.35
C GLN A 238 -9.62 -25.96 -13.63
N ALA A 239 -10.03 -24.72 -13.90
CA ALA A 239 -11.42 -24.40 -14.23
C ALA A 239 -11.86 -25.06 -15.54
N VAL A 240 -10.95 -25.22 -16.51
CA VAL A 240 -11.23 -25.76 -17.86
C VAL A 240 -10.69 -27.16 -18.08
N SER A 241 -9.74 -27.61 -17.26
CA SER A 241 -9.16 -28.94 -17.35
C SER A 241 -10.01 -29.94 -16.58
N HIS A 242 -10.49 -30.98 -17.28
CA HIS A 242 -11.28 -32.07 -16.68
C HIS A 242 -10.44 -33.28 -16.24
N SER A 243 -9.16 -33.31 -16.61
CA SER A 243 -8.20 -34.35 -16.22
C SER A 243 -7.34 -33.93 -15.02
N THR A 244 -6.79 -34.91 -14.29
CA THR A 244 -5.82 -34.66 -13.23
C THR A 244 -4.51 -34.17 -13.84
N LEU A 245 -4.14 -32.92 -13.54
CA LEU A 245 -2.92 -32.31 -14.05
C LEU A 245 -1.68 -32.72 -13.21
N PRO A 246 -0.53 -33.01 -13.84
CA PRO A 246 0.70 -33.38 -13.13
C PRO A 246 1.40 -32.15 -12.53
N TRP A 247 0.77 -31.53 -11.53
CA TRP A 247 1.18 -30.23 -10.98
C TRP A 247 2.66 -30.13 -10.64
N THR A 248 3.25 -31.16 -10.03
CA THR A 248 4.68 -31.17 -9.66
C THR A 248 5.63 -31.08 -10.85
N ARG A 249 5.22 -31.56 -12.03
CA ARG A 249 6.01 -31.52 -13.27
C ARG A 249 5.76 -30.26 -14.07
N LEU A 250 4.52 -29.76 -14.11
CA LEU A 250 4.15 -28.59 -14.91
C LEU A 250 4.41 -27.25 -14.20
N PHE A 251 4.59 -27.23 -12.88
CA PHE A 251 4.61 -26.00 -12.07
C PHE A 251 5.64 -24.96 -12.53
N TRP A 252 6.81 -25.39 -13.02
CA TRP A 252 7.86 -24.48 -13.50
C TRP A 252 7.50 -23.75 -14.80
N THR A 253 6.55 -24.27 -15.58
CA THR A 253 6.10 -23.63 -16.83
C THR A 253 5.35 -22.33 -16.55
N LEU A 254 4.57 -22.28 -15.46
CA LEU A 254 3.73 -21.13 -15.10
C LEU A 254 4.52 -19.82 -14.87
N PRO A 255 5.62 -19.80 -14.08
CA PRO A 255 6.44 -18.60 -13.96
C PRO A 255 7.12 -18.20 -15.28
N VAL A 256 7.44 -19.15 -16.17
CA VAL A 256 8.00 -18.84 -17.49
C VAL A 256 6.95 -18.17 -18.38
N ILE A 257 5.72 -18.70 -18.42
CA ILE A 257 4.58 -18.09 -19.12
C ILE A 257 4.34 -16.68 -18.58
N SER A 258 4.35 -16.49 -17.25
CA SER A 258 4.19 -15.18 -16.60
C SER A 258 5.31 -14.20 -16.98
N ALA A 259 6.57 -14.66 -17.00
CA ALA A 259 7.72 -13.84 -17.38
C ALA A 259 7.62 -13.37 -18.84
N LEU A 260 7.28 -14.26 -19.77
CA LEU A 260 7.07 -13.92 -21.18
C LEU A 260 5.90 -12.94 -21.36
N SER A 261 4.84 -13.09 -20.57
CA SER A 261 3.67 -12.19 -20.59
C SER A 261 3.99 -10.78 -20.10
N SER A 262 5.06 -10.61 -19.31
CA SER A 262 5.46 -9.31 -18.77
C SER A 262 6.23 -8.43 -19.77
N LEU A 263 6.62 -9.00 -20.92
CA LEU A 263 7.33 -8.27 -21.97
C LEU A 263 6.39 -7.25 -22.63
N PRO A 264 6.81 -5.97 -22.78
CA PRO A 264 5.96 -4.91 -23.32
C PRO A 264 5.89 -4.94 -24.86
N ILE A 265 5.66 -6.12 -25.43
CA ILE A 265 5.64 -6.33 -26.89
C ILE A 265 4.19 -6.32 -27.41
N THR A 266 3.25 -6.90 -26.64
CA THR A 266 1.83 -6.98 -27.00
C THR A 266 0.94 -6.36 -25.93
N VAL A 267 -0.33 -6.13 -26.28
CA VAL A 267 -1.32 -5.54 -25.38
C VAL A 267 -1.57 -6.49 -24.21
N GLY A 268 -0.99 -6.17 -23.04
CA GLY A 268 -1.14 -6.99 -21.84
C GLY A 268 -0.58 -8.41 -21.96
N GLY A 269 0.38 -8.64 -22.88
CA GLY A 269 0.96 -9.97 -23.12
C GLY A 269 0.10 -10.89 -24.00
N LEU A 270 -1.04 -10.42 -24.51
CA LEU A 270 -1.94 -11.21 -25.38
C LEU A 270 -1.21 -11.70 -26.65
N GLY A 271 -1.56 -12.90 -27.08
CA GLY A 271 -0.93 -13.64 -28.17
C GLY A 271 0.32 -14.41 -27.72
N PHE A 272 1.29 -13.72 -27.11
CA PHE A 272 2.53 -14.36 -26.62
C PHE A 272 2.28 -15.26 -25.41
N ARG A 273 1.43 -14.82 -24.48
CA ARG A 273 1.06 -15.62 -23.32
C ARG A 273 0.33 -16.89 -23.72
N GLU A 274 -0.64 -16.79 -24.63
CA GLU A 274 -1.39 -17.93 -25.15
C GLU A 274 -0.47 -18.90 -25.90
N GLY A 275 0.41 -18.38 -26.76
CA GLY A 275 1.39 -19.21 -27.47
C GLY A 275 2.39 -19.91 -26.53
N ALA A 276 2.87 -19.22 -25.49
CA ALA A 276 3.73 -19.80 -24.47
C ALA A 276 3.00 -20.86 -23.62
N ALA A 277 1.74 -20.60 -23.27
CA ALA A 277 0.91 -21.54 -22.53
C ALA A 277 0.65 -22.81 -23.33
N MET A 278 0.23 -22.70 -24.60
CA MET A 278 0.07 -23.85 -25.49
C MET A 278 1.38 -24.62 -25.61
N GLY A 279 2.49 -23.96 -25.97
CA GLY A 279 3.77 -24.63 -26.18
C GLY A 279 4.32 -25.36 -24.95
N LEU A 280 4.28 -24.72 -23.77
CA LEU A 280 4.86 -25.29 -22.55
C LEU A 280 3.93 -26.29 -21.84
N LEU A 281 2.62 -26.03 -21.81
CA LEU A 281 1.67 -26.92 -21.14
C LEU A 281 1.38 -28.18 -21.97
N HIS A 282 1.46 -28.09 -23.30
CA HIS A 282 1.31 -29.23 -24.20
C HIS A 282 2.33 -30.32 -23.93
N LEU A 283 3.57 -29.97 -23.54
CA LEU A 283 4.60 -30.93 -23.14
C LEU A 283 4.11 -31.87 -22.04
N TYR A 284 3.25 -31.39 -21.15
CA TYR A 284 2.71 -32.15 -20.03
C TYR A 284 1.29 -32.70 -20.26
N GLY A 285 0.86 -32.79 -21.52
CA GLY A 285 -0.43 -33.37 -21.91
C GLY A 285 -1.64 -32.48 -21.68
N VAL A 286 -1.43 -31.16 -21.53
CA VAL A 286 -2.54 -30.20 -21.51
C VAL A 286 -2.94 -29.88 -22.93
N ALA A 287 -4.22 -30.09 -23.25
CA ALA A 287 -4.76 -29.77 -24.56
C ALA A 287 -4.69 -28.26 -24.85
N ASP A 288 -4.39 -27.91 -26.11
CA ASP A 288 -4.16 -26.53 -26.54
C ASP A 288 -5.38 -25.63 -26.31
N GLU A 289 -6.59 -26.18 -26.48
CA GLU A 289 -7.86 -25.51 -26.18
C GLU A 289 -8.03 -25.16 -24.70
N HIS A 290 -7.57 -26.03 -23.79
CA HIS A 290 -7.58 -25.77 -22.35
C HIS A 290 -6.55 -24.69 -21.98
N ALA A 291 -5.35 -24.75 -22.56
CA ALA A 291 -4.30 -23.74 -22.35
C ALA A 291 -4.76 -22.35 -22.84
N LEU A 292 -5.37 -22.29 -24.03
CA LEU A 292 -5.95 -21.07 -24.58
C LEU A 292 -7.10 -20.54 -23.70
N ALA A 293 -8.02 -21.40 -23.29
CA ALA A 293 -9.14 -21.03 -22.42
C ALA A 293 -8.66 -20.50 -21.07
N ALA A 294 -7.71 -21.16 -20.41
CA ALA A 294 -7.13 -20.71 -19.14
C ALA A 294 -6.46 -19.33 -19.26
N SER A 295 -5.78 -19.08 -20.37
CA SER A 295 -5.15 -17.78 -20.65
C SER A 295 -6.19 -16.68 -20.88
N LEU A 296 -7.25 -16.95 -21.64
CA LEU A 296 -8.35 -15.99 -21.86
C LEU A 296 -9.16 -15.73 -20.59
N LEU A 297 -9.38 -16.75 -19.75
CA LEU A 297 -9.96 -16.56 -18.41
C LEU A 297 -9.06 -15.66 -17.55
N SER A 298 -7.74 -15.82 -17.63
CA SER A 298 -6.78 -14.94 -16.93
C SER A 298 -6.80 -13.50 -17.45
N PHE A 299 -7.15 -13.29 -18.73
CA PHE A 299 -7.46 -11.95 -19.22
C PHE A 299 -8.80 -11.44 -18.67
N GLY A 300 -9.81 -12.29 -18.59
CA GLY A 300 -11.10 -11.99 -17.95
C GLY A 300 -10.97 -11.55 -16.50
N THR A 301 -10.16 -12.25 -15.68
CA THR A 301 -9.88 -11.84 -14.29
C THR A 301 -9.22 -10.46 -14.22
N SER A 302 -8.25 -10.20 -15.11
CA SER A 302 -7.61 -8.89 -15.25
C SER A 302 -8.62 -7.79 -15.61
N LEU A 303 -9.55 -8.06 -16.54
CA LEU A 303 -10.58 -7.11 -16.96
C LEU A 303 -11.56 -6.79 -15.83
N ILE A 304 -11.99 -7.79 -15.04
CA ILE A 304 -12.85 -7.58 -13.86
C ILE A 304 -12.21 -6.54 -12.93
N TRP A 305 -10.92 -6.71 -12.61
CA TRP A 305 -10.23 -5.77 -11.73
C TRP A 305 -9.91 -4.43 -12.39
N ALA A 306 -9.77 -4.37 -13.70
CA ALA A 306 -9.65 -3.12 -14.44
C ALA A 306 -10.95 -2.30 -14.35
N THR A 307 -12.13 -2.94 -14.45
CA THR A 307 -13.41 -2.23 -14.26
C THR A 307 -13.54 -1.68 -12.84
N ALA A 308 -13.11 -2.44 -11.82
CA ALA A 308 -13.06 -1.99 -10.44
C ALA A 308 -12.11 -0.77 -10.28
N GLY A 309 -10.94 -0.82 -10.92
CA GLY A 309 -9.99 0.30 -10.97
C GLY A 309 -10.57 1.55 -11.64
N GLY A 310 -11.28 1.40 -12.76
CA GLY A 310 -11.96 2.50 -13.46
C GLY A 310 -13.06 3.15 -12.62
N ARG A 311 -13.88 2.34 -11.93
CA ARG A 311 -14.88 2.86 -10.99
C ARG A 311 -14.25 3.61 -9.83
N LEU A 312 -13.12 3.11 -9.32
CA LEU A 312 -12.35 3.79 -8.26
C LEU A 312 -11.79 5.12 -8.74
N LEU A 313 -11.21 5.17 -9.95
CA LEU A 313 -10.73 6.41 -10.58
C LEU A 313 -11.83 7.46 -10.63
N TRP A 314 -13.02 7.10 -11.12
CA TRP A 314 -14.14 8.04 -11.22
C TRP A 314 -14.54 8.61 -9.84
N ARG A 315 -14.61 7.76 -8.82
CA ARG A 315 -14.96 8.17 -7.46
C ARG A 315 -13.91 9.10 -6.83
N GLU A 316 -12.64 8.75 -6.95
CA GLU A 316 -11.54 9.55 -6.41
C GLU A 316 -11.43 10.89 -7.17
N GLU A 317 -11.59 10.91 -8.49
CA GLU A 317 -11.53 12.13 -9.29
C GLU A 317 -12.65 13.10 -8.89
N LYS A 318 -13.89 12.61 -8.71
CA LYS A 318 -14.99 13.42 -8.18
C LYS A 318 -14.67 14.04 -6.81
N THR A 319 -14.06 13.25 -5.93
CA THR A 319 -13.68 13.70 -4.57
C THR A 319 -12.58 14.75 -4.64
N PHE A 320 -11.56 14.51 -5.47
CA PHE A 320 -10.46 15.44 -5.70
C PHE A 320 -10.97 16.77 -6.26
N LEU A 321 -11.79 16.75 -7.32
CA LEU A 321 -12.33 17.96 -7.94
C LEU A 321 -13.14 18.80 -6.95
N LYS A 322 -13.93 18.16 -6.08
CA LYS A 322 -14.70 18.85 -5.03
C LYS A 322 -13.79 19.56 -4.01
N MET A 323 -12.61 19.02 -3.73
CA MET A 323 -11.70 19.50 -2.68
C MET A 323 -10.46 20.21 -3.22
N ARG A 324 -10.30 20.34 -4.55
CA ARG A 324 -9.05 20.81 -5.18
C ARG A 324 -8.62 22.21 -4.76
N ASN A 325 -9.59 23.06 -4.39
CA ASN A 325 -9.36 24.44 -3.97
C ASN A 325 -9.08 24.58 -2.46
N ARG A 326 -9.11 23.48 -1.70
CA ARG A 326 -8.84 23.51 -0.26
C ARG A 326 -7.36 23.84 -0.03
N ALA A 327 -7.09 24.74 0.93
CA ALA A 327 -5.73 25.10 1.32
C ALA A 327 -4.97 23.89 1.88
N GLU A 328 -3.65 23.85 1.65
CA GLU A 328 -2.81 22.87 2.34
C GLU A 328 -2.67 23.25 3.80
N PRO A 329 -2.86 22.31 4.73
CA PRO A 329 -2.56 22.58 6.13
C PRO A 329 -1.05 22.74 6.29
N CYS A 330 -0.61 23.80 6.96
CA CYS A 330 0.82 24.10 7.12
C CYS A 330 1.33 23.98 8.56
N GLY A 331 0.44 23.89 9.55
CA GLY A 331 0.80 23.88 10.96
C GLY A 331 0.02 22.87 11.80
N ILE A 332 0.64 22.45 12.91
CA ILE A 332 0.07 21.53 13.89
C ILE A 332 0.10 22.14 15.29
N SER A 333 -1.05 22.16 15.96
CA SER A 333 -1.15 22.39 17.41
C SER A 333 -1.27 21.02 18.08
N ILE A 334 -0.37 20.72 19.01
CA ILE A 334 -0.44 19.49 19.81
C ILE A 334 -1.22 19.76 21.08
N VAL A 335 -2.21 18.92 21.38
CA VAL A 335 -3.00 18.98 22.61
C VAL A 335 -2.71 17.73 23.43
N ILE A 336 -2.25 17.93 24.67
CA ILE A 336 -1.89 16.85 25.59
C ILE A 336 -2.70 16.98 26.89
N PRO A 337 -3.61 16.04 27.18
CA PRO A 337 -4.28 15.99 28.48
C PRO A 337 -3.31 15.39 29.51
N THR A 338 -3.16 16.03 30.66
CA THR A 338 -2.25 15.58 31.73
C THR A 338 -2.98 15.42 33.07
N LEU A 339 -2.56 14.43 33.85
CA LEU A 339 -2.91 14.27 35.25
C LEU A 339 -1.82 13.41 35.91
N ASN A 340 -0.91 14.04 36.66
CA ASN A 340 0.25 13.41 37.29
C ASN A 340 1.15 12.62 36.30
N GLU A 341 1.68 13.32 35.30
CA GLU A 341 2.50 12.76 34.21
C GLU A 341 3.97 13.24 34.25
N ALA A 342 4.45 13.76 35.39
CA ALA A 342 5.76 14.41 35.49
C ALA A 342 6.93 13.50 35.03
N GLU A 343 6.83 12.19 35.25
CA GLU A 343 7.90 11.22 34.95
C GLU A 343 8.24 11.14 33.45
N MET A 344 7.24 11.20 32.56
CA MET A 344 7.43 10.95 31.13
C MET A 344 7.21 12.19 30.26
N LEU A 345 6.58 13.23 30.80
CA LEU A 345 6.13 14.39 30.04
C LEU A 345 7.31 15.15 29.40
N ALA A 346 8.40 15.36 30.14
CA ALA A 346 9.54 16.16 29.67
C ALA A 346 10.09 15.65 28.34
N GLU A 347 10.31 14.34 28.21
CA GLU A 347 10.83 13.76 26.97
C GLU A 347 9.83 13.82 25.82
N THR A 348 8.54 13.59 26.11
CA THR A 348 7.46 13.75 25.11
C THR A 348 7.45 15.17 24.56
N LEU A 349 7.52 16.18 25.43
CA LEU A 349 7.54 17.59 25.05
C LEU A 349 8.78 17.97 24.25
N MET A 350 9.97 17.56 24.69
CA MET A 350 11.22 17.82 23.95
C MET A 350 11.21 17.21 22.55
N ARG A 351 10.68 15.99 22.38
CA ARG A 351 10.59 15.35 21.07
C ARG A 351 9.55 16.03 20.18
N ALA A 352 8.39 16.36 20.73
CA ALA A 352 7.32 17.05 20.02
C ALA A 352 7.75 18.46 19.57
N GLY A 353 8.42 19.22 20.43
CA GLY A 353 8.90 20.58 20.13
C GLY A 353 10.03 20.66 19.10
N ARG A 354 10.67 19.53 18.75
CA ARG A 354 11.69 19.46 17.69
C ARG A 354 11.09 19.22 16.30
N ILE A 355 9.80 18.97 16.18
CA ILE A 355 9.13 18.71 14.90
C ILE A 355 8.83 20.06 14.23
N PRO A 356 9.37 20.34 13.02
CA PRO A 356 9.24 21.65 12.38
C PRO A 356 7.81 22.10 12.10
N GLU A 357 6.90 21.15 11.85
CA GLU A 357 5.49 21.46 11.57
C GLU A 357 4.65 21.76 12.83
N VAL A 358 5.21 21.59 14.03
CA VAL A 358 4.52 21.88 15.30
C VAL A 358 4.70 23.36 15.64
N GLN A 359 3.58 24.09 15.70
CA GLN A 359 3.56 25.52 15.99
C GLN A 359 3.38 25.81 17.48
N GLU A 360 2.63 24.97 18.18
CA GLU A 360 2.38 25.11 19.61
C GLU A 360 2.10 23.76 20.26
N ILE A 361 2.35 23.69 21.56
CA ILE A 361 1.97 22.56 22.41
C ILE A 361 1.13 23.11 23.57
N ILE A 362 -0.09 22.61 23.66
CA ILE A 362 -1.07 22.96 24.67
C ILE A 362 -1.20 21.78 25.64
N ILE A 363 -0.79 22.01 26.88
CA ILE A 363 -1.02 21.11 28.00
C ILE A 363 -2.35 21.47 28.63
N VAL A 364 -3.22 20.48 28.83
CA VAL A 364 -4.48 20.67 29.54
C VAL A 364 -4.46 19.82 30.79
N ASP A 365 -4.18 20.47 31.90
CA ASP A 365 -4.00 19.83 33.19
C ASP A 365 -5.35 19.57 33.89
N GLY A 366 -5.49 18.34 34.41
CA GLY A 366 -6.68 17.86 35.11
C GLY A 366 -6.65 18.06 36.63
N GLY A 367 -5.72 18.87 37.15
CA GLY A 367 -5.45 19.04 38.58
C GLY A 367 -4.29 18.17 39.07
N SER A 368 -3.15 18.20 38.35
CA SER A 368 -1.94 17.48 38.79
C SER A 368 -1.42 18.02 40.11
N THR A 369 -0.94 17.12 40.96
CA THR A 369 -0.32 17.43 42.27
C THR A 369 1.20 17.22 42.25
N ASP A 370 1.74 16.71 41.16
CA ASP A 370 3.18 16.55 40.93
C ASP A 370 3.74 17.73 40.10
N ARG A 371 4.99 17.59 39.64
CA ARG A 371 5.69 18.63 38.87
C ARG A 371 5.26 18.73 37.40
N THR A 372 4.13 18.13 37.00
CA THR A 372 3.64 18.11 35.61
C THR A 372 3.54 19.52 35.02
N CYS A 373 2.85 20.43 35.72
CA CYS A 373 2.64 21.80 35.26
C CYS A 373 3.94 22.61 35.20
N GLU A 374 4.83 22.43 36.18
CA GLU A 374 6.15 23.07 36.21
C GLU A 374 7.00 22.66 35.01
N ILE A 375 7.05 21.35 34.70
CA ILE A 375 7.81 20.80 33.58
C ILE A 375 7.28 21.36 32.25
N ALA A 376 5.96 21.39 32.08
CA ALA A 376 5.33 21.93 30.89
C ALA A 376 5.65 23.42 30.68
N ALA A 377 5.47 24.23 31.72
CA ALA A 377 5.76 25.67 31.67
C ALA A 377 7.24 25.94 31.42
N GLY A 378 8.15 25.19 32.07
CA GLY A 378 9.59 25.31 31.90
C GLY A 378 10.08 24.96 30.49
N LEU A 379 9.32 24.19 29.72
CA LEU A 379 9.58 23.88 28.31
C LEU A 379 8.83 24.80 27.34
N GLY A 380 8.26 25.91 27.83
CA GLY A 380 7.58 26.92 27.01
C GLY A 380 6.23 26.47 26.45
N CYS A 381 5.63 25.42 27.01
CA CYS A 381 4.29 24.97 26.58
C CYS A 381 3.20 25.85 27.20
N ARG A 382 2.09 26.02 26.48
CA ARG A 382 0.91 26.72 27.01
C ARG A 382 0.15 25.76 27.93
N VAL A 383 0.00 26.11 29.20
CA VAL A 383 -0.70 25.28 30.20
C VAL A 383 -2.10 25.84 30.45
N LEU A 384 -3.11 24.99 30.32
CA LEU A 384 -4.51 25.26 30.65
C LEU A 384 -4.93 24.35 31.80
N THR A 385 -5.92 24.78 32.58
CA THR A 385 -6.47 23.99 33.69
C THR A 385 -7.91 23.60 33.40
N SER A 386 -8.30 22.39 33.79
CA SER A 386 -9.66 21.88 33.67
C SER A 386 -9.95 20.81 34.75
N PRO A 387 -11.22 20.48 35.02
CA PRO A 387 -11.55 19.31 35.82
C PRO A 387 -10.99 18.01 35.20
N PRO A 388 -10.72 16.97 36.00
CA PRO A 388 -10.16 15.71 35.51
C PRO A 388 -11.13 14.97 34.59
N GLY A 389 -10.71 14.74 33.35
CA GLY A 389 -11.53 14.05 32.36
C GLY A 389 -10.93 14.19 30.96
N ARG A 390 -10.49 13.06 30.39
CA ARG A 390 -9.75 13.06 29.12
C ARG A 390 -10.50 13.73 27.97
N GLY A 391 -11.79 13.48 27.81
CA GLY A 391 -12.61 14.11 26.78
C GLY A 391 -12.69 15.63 26.93
N GLY A 392 -13.02 16.12 28.13
CA GLY A 392 -13.10 17.55 28.43
C GLY A 392 -11.76 18.28 28.29
N GLN A 393 -10.68 17.67 28.77
CA GLN A 393 -9.32 18.18 28.58
C GLN A 393 -8.96 18.33 27.10
N LEU A 394 -9.18 17.28 26.30
CA LEU A 394 -8.92 17.30 24.87
C LEU A 394 -9.80 18.31 24.12
N ARG A 395 -11.07 18.47 24.53
CA ARG A 395 -11.97 19.49 23.98
C ARG A 395 -11.44 20.89 24.23
N LEU A 396 -11.16 21.23 25.48
CA LEU A 396 -10.66 22.56 25.86
C LEU A 396 -9.39 22.91 25.10
N GLY A 397 -8.42 21.99 25.05
CA GLY A 397 -7.18 22.25 24.32
C GLY A 397 -7.39 22.38 22.81
N ALA A 398 -8.30 21.59 22.23
CA ALA A 398 -8.63 21.67 20.80
C ALA A 398 -9.37 22.98 20.43
N GLU A 399 -10.19 23.52 21.33
CA GLU A 399 -10.88 24.81 21.15
C GLU A 399 -9.90 26.00 21.23
N GLN A 400 -8.83 25.86 22.01
CA GLN A 400 -7.81 26.88 22.20
C GLN A 400 -6.65 26.83 21.19
N ALA A 401 -6.63 25.80 20.33
CA ALA A 401 -5.61 25.59 19.31
C ALA A 401 -5.77 26.52 18.10
N ALA A 402 -4.68 27.14 17.66
CA ALA A 402 -4.65 28.11 16.57
C ALA A 402 -4.33 27.49 15.19
N ALA A 403 -3.56 26.40 15.14
CA ALA A 403 -3.08 25.84 13.87
C ALA A 403 -4.18 25.17 13.04
N ASP A 404 -3.86 24.88 11.78
CA ASP A 404 -4.79 24.23 10.83
C ASP A 404 -5.13 22.79 11.21
N VAL A 405 -4.23 22.12 11.91
CA VAL A 405 -4.34 20.72 12.30
C VAL A 405 -4.15 20.60 13.80
N ILE A 406 -5.07 19.88 14.43
CA ILE A 406 -5.02 19.56 15.86
C ILE A 406 -4.57 18.12 15.99
N LEU A 407 -3.51 17.89 16.75
CA LEU A 407 -2.98 16.56 17.06
C LEU A 407 -3.19 16.27 18.55
N LEU A 408 -4.08 15.31 18.83
CA LEU A 408 -4.41 14.85 20.18
C LEU A 408 -3.38 13.78 20.58
N LEU A 409 -2.47 14.12 21.50
CA LEU A 409 -1.33 13.29 21.91
C LEU A 409 -1.46 12.85 23.37
N HIS A 410 -1.03 11.63 23.70
CA HIS A 410 -0.90 11.19 25.09
C HIS A 410 0.44 11.67 25.67
N ALA A 411 0.46 12.02 26.96
CA ALA A 411 1.66 12.52 27.65
C ALA A 411 2.85 11.55 27.63
N ASP A 412 2.59 10.26 27.40
CA ASP A 412 3.57 9.17 27.41
C ASP A 412 3.89 8.62 26.00
N THR A 413 3.59 9.40 24.96
CA THR A 413 3.73 8.99 23.56
C THR A 413 4.68 9.89 22.77
N TRP A 414 5.71 9.27 22.20
CA TRP A 414 6.75 9.93 21.42
C TRP A 414 6.45 9.94 19.93
N LEU A 415 6.51 11.13 19.35
CA LEU A 415 6.47 11.35 17.92
C LEU A 415 7.88 11.21 17.30
N PRO A 416 8.04 10.52 16.17
CA PRO A 416 9.29 10.55 15.41
C PRO A 416 9.45 11.90 14.67
N PRO A 417 10.66 12.27 14.24
CA PRO A 417 10.92 13.56 13.58
C PRO A 417 10.05 13.81 12.33
N GLU A 418 9.72 12.75 11.58
CA GLU A 418 8.89 12.83 10.37
C GLU A 418 7.37 12.90 10.63
N ALA A 419 6.91 12.85 11.88
CA ALA A 419 5.49 12.73 12.21
C ALA A 419 4.64 13.90 11.70
N GLY A 420 5.13 15.13 11.86
CA GLY A 420 4.43 16.34 11.41
C GLY A 420 4.19 16.30 9.91
N ARG A 421 5.28 16.13 9.14
CA ARG A 421 5.23 15.92 7.68
C ARG A 421 4.28 14.79 7.26
N ALA A 422 4.34 13.64 7.94
CA ALA A 422 3.51 12.49 7.61
C ALA A 422 2.00 12.75 7.85
N ALA A 423 1.65 13.47 8.92
CA ALA A 423 0.29 13.89 9.21
C ALA A 423 -0.23 14.88 8.15
N LEU A 424 0.53 15.94 7.87
CA LEU A 424 0.16 16.94 6.85
C LEU A 424 0.00 16.31 5.46
N ARG A 425 0.94 15.44 5.06
CA ARG A 425 0.84 14.69 3.79
C ARG A 425 -0.40 13.83 3.74
N SER A 426 -0.75 13.14 4.84
CA SER A 426 -1.96 12.32 4.88
C SER A 426 -3.24 13.14 4.66
N LEU A 427 -3.27 14.38 5.14
CA LEU A 427 -4.37 15.30 4.93
C LEU A 427 -4.39 15.92 3.51
N ARG A 428 -3.36 15.71 2.68
CA ARG A 428 -3.41 16.08 1.24
C ARG A 428 -4.31 15.15 0.43
N ASP A 429 -4.62 13.95 0.93
CA ASP A 429 -5.68 13.13 0.35
C ASP A 429 -7.02 13.84 0.56
N ALA A 430 -7.61 14.32 -0.55
CA ALA A 430 -8.87 15.05 -0.57
C ALA A 430 -10.01 14.36 0.20
N GLY A 431 -10.02 13.02 0.26
CA GLY A 431 -11.04 12.28 0.97
C GLY A 431 -10.72 11.98 2.43
N VAL A 432 -9.54 12.36 2.95
CA VAL A 432 -9.11 12.13 4.34
C VAL A 432 -9.37 13.39 5.16
N VAL A 433 -10.05 13.21 6.29
CA VAL A 433 -10.43 14.31 7.20
C VAL A 433 -9.70 14.28 8.53
N ALA A 434 -9.22 13.10 8.91
CA ALA A 434 -8.44 12.85 10.10
C ALA A 434 -7.58 11.60 9.92
N GLY A 435 -6.57 11.45 10.75
CA GLY A 435 -5.73 10.26 10.76
C GLY A 435 -5.10 10.00 12.12
N GLY A 436 -4.31 8.94 12.16
CA GLY A 436 -3.43 8.63 13.28
C GLY A 436 -2.16 7.99 12.77
N PHE A 437 -1.35 7.44 13.66
CA PHE A 437 -0.08 6.86 13.30
C PHE A 437 -0.05 5.35 13.53
N TRP A 438 0.91 4.70 12.87
CA TRP A 438 1.34 3.37 13.28
C TRP A 438 1.95 3.47 14.67
N LYS A 439 1.84 2.42 15.47
CA LYS A 439 2.28 2.45 16.87
C LYS A 439 3.19 1.29 17.19
N LYS A 440 4.20 1.53 18.03
CA LYS A 440 4.98 0.52 18.77
C LYS A 440 5.09 0.90 20.25
N PHE A 441 5.51 -0.03 21.09
CA PHE A 441 5.71 0.20 22.53
C PHE A 441 7.20 0.34 22.86
N ARG A 442 7.56 1.14 23.88
CA ARG A 442 8.98 1.38 24.27
C ARG A 442 9.74 0.12 24.67
N ASP A 443 9.08 -0.80 25.38
CA ASP A 443 9.62 -2.08 25.81
C ASP A 443 8.58 -3.18 25.51
N THR A 444 8.92 -4.14 24.66
CA THR A 444 7.94 -5.05 24.05
C THR A 444 8.12 -6.48 24.58
N PRO A 445 7.32 -6.94 25.56
CA PRO A 445 7.07 -8.36 25.75
C PRO A 445 6.54 -8.97 24.44
N ALA A 446 6.87 -10.22 24.12
CA ALA A 446 6.46 -10.87 22.86
C ALA A 446 4.95 -10.76 22.56
N LEU A 447 4.09 -10.70 23.60
CA LEU A 447 2.64 -10.53 23.47
C LEU A 447 2.17 -9.15 22.99
N LEU A 448 3.06 -8.14 23.00
CA LEU A 448 2.82 -6.81 22.43
C LEU A 448 3.28 -6.70 20.97
N LEU A 449 3.87 -7.76 20.39
CA LEU A 449 4.15 -7.84 18.97
C LEU A 449 2.86 -7.69 18.13
N GLY A 450 3.03 -7.25 16.88
CA GLY A 450 1.92 -7.04 15.95
C GLY A 450 1.09 -5.77 16.21
N SER A 451 1.61 -4.78 16.95
CA SER A 451 0.95 -3.48 17.17
C SER A 451 0.58 -2.80 15.86
N ARG A 452 1.44 -2.86 14.83
CA ARG A 452 1.16 -2.34 13.47
C ARG A 452 -0.02 -3.06 12.83
N TRP A 453 -0.06 -4.40 12.89
CA TRP A 453 -1.20 -5.18 12.41
C TRP A 453 -2.51 -4.79 13.11
N LYS A 454 -2.48 -4.61 14.43
CA LYS A 454 -3.65 -4.16 15.22
C LYS A 454 -4.11 -2.77 14.78
N CYS A 455 -3.20 -1.85 14.47
CA CYS A 455 -3.52 -0.54 13.91
C CYS A 455 -4.24 -0.68 12.54
N ALA A 456 -3.72 -1.54 11.65
CA ALA A 456 -4.33 -1.80 10.34
C ALA A 456 -5.73 -2.40 10.48
N VAL A 457 -5.90 -3.44 11.31
CA VAL A 457 -7.19 -4.08 11.58
C VAL A 457 -8.21 -3.06 12.13
N ARG A 458 -7.78 -2.22 13.09
CA ARG A 458 -8.64 -1.20 13.68
C ARG A 458 -9.09 -0.15 12.67
N LEU A 459 -8.20 0.28 11.77
CA LEU A 459 -8.56 1.22 10.71
C LEU A 459 -9.45 0.55 9.66
N HIS A 460 -9.06 -0.59 9.11
CA HIS A 460 -9.72 -1.16 7.93
C HIS A 460 -11.03 -1.89 8.27
N LEU A 461 -11.05 -2.68 9.35
CA LEU A 461 -12.27 -3.39 9.80
C LEU A 461 -13.06 -2.54 10.80
N GLY A 462 -12.36 -1.90 11.73
CA GLY A 462 -12.99 -1.12 12.79
C GLY A 462 -13.38 0.31 12.39
N ARG A 463 -12.84 0.84 11.27
CA ARG A 463 -12.94 2.24 10.84
C ARG A 463 -12.68 3.22 11.98
N ARG A 464 -11.64 2.96 12.78
CA ARG A 464 -11.33 3.73 13.99
C ARG A 464 -9.82 3.90 14.16
N ILE A 465 -9.47 4.95 14.86
CA ILE A 465 -8.13 5.25 15.35
C ILE A 465 -8.27 5.35 16.87
N ALA A 466 -7.41 4.67 17.61
CA ALA A 466 -7.43 4.80 19.07
C ALA A 466 -6.66 6.06 19.50
N GLY A 467 -6.98 6.58 20.68
CA GLY A 467 -6.28 7.73 21.24
C GLY A 467 -4.76 7.53 21.34
N ASP A 468 -4.32 6.32 21.64
CA ASP A 468 -2.90 5.94 21.72
C ASP A 468 -2.18 5.89 20.36
N GLN A 469 -2.89 6.16 19.27
CA GLN A 469 -2.34 6.32 17.92
C GLN A 469 -2.15 7.79 17.53
N ALA A 470 -2.30 8.73 18.47
CA ALA A 470 -2.20 10.17 18.28
C ALA A 470 -3.06 10.69 17.11
N ILE A 471 -4.33 10.98 17.40
CA ILE A 471 -5.32 11.39 16.40
C ILE A 471 -4.98 12.82 15.93
N PHE A 472 -4.77 12.99 14.62
CA PHE A 472 -4.68 14.31 14.00
C PHE A 472 -5.91 14.59 13.14
N VAL A 473 -6.39 15.82 13.17
CA VAL A 473 -7.62 16.24 12.48
C VAL A 473 -7.51 17.69 12.05
N ARG A 474 -8.08 18.04 10.89
CA ARG A 474 -8.19 19.44 10.48
C ARG A 474 -9.07 20.21 11.46
N ARG A 475 -8.63 21.38 11.92
CA ARG A 475 -9.37 22.22 12.87
C ARG A 475 -10.79 22.53 12.39
N GLU A 476 -10.94 22.93 11.13
CA GLU A 476 -12.24 23.19 10.50
C GLU A 476 -13.18 21.97 10.51
N VAL A 477 -12.65 20.75 10.34
CA VAL A 477 -13.45 19.52 10.40
C VAL A 477 -13.86 19.24 11.84
N LEU A 478 -12.93 19.42 12.78
CA LEU A 478 -13.21 19.21 14.20
C LEU A 478 -14.30 20.17 14.70
N GLN A 479 -14.25 21.43 14.28
CA GLN A 479 -15.29 22.44 14.53
C GLN A 479 -16.62 22.03 13.89
N GLN A 480 -16.62 21.59 12.63
CA GLN A 480 -17.81 21.14 11.92
C GLN A 480 -18.55 19.99 12.64
N ILE A 481 -17.82 19.10 13.32
CA ILE A 481 -18.42 17.96 14.04
C ILE A 481 -18.73 18.26 15.53
N GLY A 482 -18.61 19.52 15.96
CA GLY A 482 -18.90 19.96 17.33
C GLY A 482 -17.78 19.66 18.33
N GLY A 483 -16.53 19.64 17.90
CA GLY A 483 -15.36 19.47 18.76
C GLY A 483 -15.09 18.03 19.19
N VAL A 484 -14.13 17.87 20.11
CA VAL A 484 -13.87 16.58 20.77
C VAL A 484 -15.05 16.25 21.70
N PRO A 485 -15.57 15.01 21.72
CA PRO A 485 -16.60 14.61 22.67
C PRO A 485 -16.06 14.67 24.10
N ASP A 486 -16.74 15.42 24.97
CA ASP A 486 -16.48 15.45 26.41
C ASP A 486 -17.12 14.22 27.05
N LEU A 487 -16.39 13.12 26.90
CA LEU A 487 -16.71 11.84 27.51
C LEU A 487 -15.54 11.44 28.42
N PRO A 488 -15.81 10.88 29.61
CA PRO A 488 -14.75 10.40 30.49
C PRO A 488 -14.00 9.20 29.91
N LEU A 489 -14.65 8.43 29.03
CA LEU A 489 -14.10 7.25 28.36
C LEU A 489 -14.79 7.07 27.00
N MET A 490 -14.10 6.47 26.04
CA MET A 490 -14.58 6.23 24.66
C MET A 490 -14.74 7.51 23.83
N GLU A 491 -14.08 8.59 24.22
CA GLU A 491 -14.06 9.86 23.49
C GLU A 491 -13.49 9.69 22.07
N ASP A 492 -12.46 8.85 21.91
CA ASP A 492 -11.84 8.52 20.62
C ASP A 492 -12.78 7.72 19.69
N PHE A 493 -13.57 6.81 20.25
CA PHE A 493 -14.58 6.04 19.52
C PHE A 493 -15.66 6.97 18.96
N GLU A 494 -16.21 7.82 19.82
CA GLU A 494 -17.27 8.77 19.45
C GLU A 494 -16.74 9.81 18.44
N LEU A 495 -15.51 10.30 18.65
CA LEU A 495 -14.83 11.20 17.71
C LEU A 495 -14.69 10.53 16.33
N CYS A 496 -14.18 9.30 16.27
CA CYS A 496 -14.08 8.55 15.01
C CYS A 496 -15.45 8.29 14.37
N ARG A 497 -16.52 8.10 15.15
CA ARG A 497 -17.89 7.94 14.62
C ARG A 497 -18.36 9.23 13.94
N ARG A 498 -18.12 10.39 14.55
CA ARG A 498 -18.47 11.70 13.98
C ARG A 498 -17.64 12.03 12.72
N LEU A 499 -16.32 11.84 12.78
CA LEU A 499 -15.40 12.12 11.67
C LEU A 499 -15.75 11.33 10.40
N ARG A 500 -16.16 10.06 10.55
CA ARG A 500 -16.53 9.19 9.43
C ARG A 500 -17.76 9.64 8.64
N ARG A 501 -18.60 10.49 9.21
CA ARG A 501 -19.73 11.10 8.49
C ARG A 501 -19.26 12.16 7.50
N VAL A 502 -18.11 12.76 7.75
CA VAL A 502 -17.52 13.83 6.93
C VAL A 502 -16.54 13.27 5.90
N GLY A 503 -15.72 12.29 6.28
CA GLY A 503 -14.76 11.68 5.34
C GLY A 503 -14.00 10.47 5.88
N ARG A 504 -12.90 10.13 5.22
CA ARG A 504 -12.10 8.94 5.51
C ARG A 504 -11.08 9.20 6.62
N LEU A 505 -10.74 8.12 7.30
CA LEU A 505 -9.63 8.05 8.23
C LEU A 505 -8.42 7.41 7.54
N ALA A 506 -7.21 7.82 7.90
CA ALA A 506 -5.97 7.24 7.38
C ALA A 506 -4.93 7.01 8.50
N LEU A 507 -3.95 6.14 8.23
CA LEU A 507 -2.75 6.02 9.04
C LEU A 507 -1.58 6.69 8.32
N ALA A 508 -1.03 7.73 8.92
CA ALA A 508 0.15 8.42 8.42
C ALA A 508 1.35 7.48 8.35
N ASP A 509 2.22 7.71 7.37
CA ASP A 509 3.42 6.89 7.13
C ASP A 509 4.57 7.21 8.12
N ALA A 510 4.25 7.22 9.41
CA ALA A 510 5.20 7.34 10.51
C ALA A 510 4.78 6.42 11.67
N THR A 511 5.74 5.99 12.48
CA THR A 511 5.49 5.09 13.62
C THR A 511 5.82 5.77 14.94
N ILE A 512 4.79 6.03 15.74
CA ILE A 512 4.92 6.60 17.09
C ILE A 512 5.23 5.51 18.11
N THR A 513 5.83 5.92 19.23
CA THR A 513 6.23 5.01 20.31
C THR A 513 5.48 5.39 21.58
N THR A 514 4.70 4.49 22.17
CA THR A 514 3.91 4.75 23.37
C THR A 514 4.38 3.90 24.56
N SER A 515 4.00 4.30 25.77
CA SER A 515 4.30 3.56 26.99
C SER A 515 3.53 2.24 27.08
N ALA A 516 4.22 1.18 27.51
CA ALA A 516 3.57 -0.08 27.88
C ALA A 516 3.17 -0.13 29.37
N ARG A 517 3.35 0.97 30.15
CA ARG A 517 3.16 1.00 31.63
C ARG A 517 1.90 0.30 32.11
N ARG A 518 0.78 0.49 31.41
CA ARG A 518 -0.50 -0.13 31.77
C ARG A 518 -0.50 -1.65 31.56
N PHE A 519 0.12 -2.12 30.47
CA PHE A 519 0.26 -3.53 30.19
C PHE A 519 1.25 -4.20 31.15
N THR A 520 2.29 -3.49 31.58
CA THR A 520 3.23 -3.97 32.60
C THR A 520 2.55 -4.07 33.97
N LYS A 521 1.77 -3.06 34.37
CA LYS A 521 1.09 -3.02 35.68
C LYS A 521 -0.04 -4.05 35.80
N PHE A 522 -0.88 -4.20 34.77
CA PHE A 522 -2.10 -5.03 34.84
C PHE A 522 -2.02 -6.36 34.09
N GLY A 523 -0.90 -6.64 33.41
CA GLY A 523 -0.74 -7.80 32.54
C GLY A 523 -1.35 -7.62 31.16
N VAL A 524 -0.72 -8.24 30.15
CA VAL A 524 -1.05 -8.02 28.73
C VAL A 524 -2.44 -8.52 28.36
N LEU A 525 -2.74 -9.78 28.68
CA LEU A 525 -4.01 -10.43 28.32
C LEU A 525 -5.19 -9.78 29.04
N ARG A 526 -5.06 -9.54 30.36
CA ARG A 526 -6.09 -8.87 31.17
C ARG A 526 -6.40 -7.47 30.63
N THR A 527 -5.37 -6.71 30.25
CA THR A 527 -5.56 -5.38 29.66
C THR A 527 -6.30 -5.45 28.32
N TYR A 528 -5.92 -6.37 27.42
CA TYR A 528 -6.62 -6.54 26.14
C TYR A 528 -8.05 -7.01 26.32
N TRP A 529 -8.29 -8.00 27.17
CA TRP A 529 -9.64 -8.47 27.50
C TRP A 529 -10.50 -7.31 28.03
N ARG A 530 -9.97 -6.53 28.97
CA ARG A 530 -10.68 -5.36 29.54
C ARG A 530 -10.99 -4.33 28.47
N MET A 531 -10.03 -3.98 27.60
CA MET A 531 -10.27 -3.05 26.50
C MET A 531 -11.35 -3.55 25.54
N TRP A 532 -11.31 -4.85 25.21
CA TRP A 532 -12.33 -5.49 24.37
C TRP A 532 -13.70 -5.47 25.04
N TRP A 533 -13.78 -5.89 26.31
CA TRP A 533 -15.02 -5.94 27.09
C TRP A 533 -15.67 -4.57 27.24
N VAL A 534 -14.90 -3.54 27.61
CA VAL A 534 -15.38 -2.15 27.70
C VAL A 534 -15.89 -1.65 26.35
N THR A 535 -15.16 -1.95 25.26
CA THR A 535 -15.59 -1.57 23.90
C THR A 535 -16.90 -2.28 23.53
N THR A 536 -17.07 -3.54 23.92
CA THR A 536 -18.30 -4.32 23.68
C THR A 536 -19.47 -3.74 24.47
N LEU A 537 -19.30 -3.49 25.77
CA LEU A 537 -20.35 -2.89 26.61
C LEU A 537 -20.78 -1.50 26.11
N TYR A 538 -19.83 -0.68 25.65
CA TYR A 538 -20.15 0.61 25.04
C TYR A 538 -21.02 0.45 23.79
N ARG A 539 -20.72 -0.54 22.94
CA ARG A 539 -21.53 -0.86 21.76
C ARG A 539 -22.92 -1.38 22.09
N LEU A 540 -23.08 -2.02 23.25
CA LEU A 540 -24.37 -2.47 23.78
C LEU A 540 -25.16 -1.34 24.47
N GLY A 541 -24.66 -0.10 24.45
CA GLY A 541 -25.37 1.08 24.94
C GLY A 541 -25.08 1.47 26.39
N LYS A 542 -24.11 0.82 27.05
CA LYS A 542 -23.75 1.18 28.43
C LYS A 542 -23.14 2.59 28.51
N SER A 543 -23.48 3.37 29.54
CA SER A 543 -23.05 4.76 29.61
C SER A 543 -21.53 4.90 29.87
N PRO A 544 -20.85 5.90 29.28
CA PRO A 544 -19.43 6.17 29.52
C PRO A 544 -19.05 6.32 30.99
N SER A 545 -19.92 6.92 31.81
CA SER A 545 -19.71 7.13 33.25
C SER A 545 -19.70 5.82 34.04
N GLU A 546 -20.53 4.84 33.66
CA GLU A 546 -20.49 3.49 34.23
C GLU A 546 -19.27 2.71 33.78
N LEU A 547 -18.86 2.86 32.51
CA LEU A 547 -17.66 2.23 31.99
C LEU A 547 -16.39 2.77 32.67
N ARG A 548 -16.33 4.08 32.94
CA ARG A 548 -15.26 4.70 33.73
C ARG A 548 -15.13 4.02 35.10
N ARG A 549 -16.23 3.89 35.83
CA ARG A 549 -16.26 3.22 37.15
C ARG A 549 -15.79 1.76 37.07
N LEU A 550 -16.12 1.03 36.00
CA LEU A 550 -15.62 -0.33 35.77
C LEU A 550 -14.13 -0.36 35.44
N TYR A 551 -13.63 0.69 34.80
CA TYR A 551 -12.26 0.78 34.30
C TYR A 551 -11.25 1.30 35.32
N GLU A 552 -11.71 2.11 36.29
CA GLU A 552 -10.92 2.72 37.38
C GLU A 552 -10.96 1.93 38.71
N ARG A 553 -11.84 0.94 38.87
CA ARG A 553 -11.99 0.15 40.11
C ARG A 553 -10.81 -0.79 40.44
N GLU A 554 -9.68 -0.69 39.73
CA GLU A 554 -8.42 -1.43 39.92
C GLU A 554 -7.23 -0.58 39.45
#